data_AF-A0A355BBN4-F1
#
_entry.id   AF-A0A355BBN4-F1
#
_cell.length_a   1.000
_cell.length_b   1.000
_cell.length_c   1.000
_cell.angle_alpha   90.00
_cell.angle_beta   90.00
_cell.angle_gamma   90.00
#
_symmetry.space_group_name_H-M   'P 1'
#
loop_
_entity.id
_entity.type
_entity.pdbx_description
1 polymer ?
#
loop_
_entity_poly.entity_id
_entity_poly.type
_entity_poly.pdbx_seq_one_letter_code
_entity_poly.pdbx_strand_id
1 'polypeptide(L)'
;DHYELDRKLDEAGMFSSKRTDFKDKQVAHTQFWNKYDRPPKEEYWDYIVERRDLLVPQDVRERKGSFFTPQIWVELSQKYLTDVLGEDWQDEYYIWDCAAGTGNLLAGLTNKYNVWASTLDSQDVEVMHDRIKNGANLLDDHVFQFDFLNDDFTKLPRP
;
A
#
# COMPACT_ATOMS: atom_id res chain seq x y z
N ASP A 1 27.42 7.31 -14.10
CA ASP A 1 26.89 6.76 -15.37
C ASP A 1 25.78 5.71 -15.17
N HIS A 2 25.29 5.52 -13.94
CA HIS A 2 24.27 4.54 -13.60
C HIS A 2 23.29 5.10 -12.57
N TYR A 3 22.14 4.43 -12.42
CA TYR A 3 21.11 4.71 -11.43
C TYR A 3 20.98 3.52 -10.49
N GLU A 4 20.91 3.78 -9.19
CA GLU A 4 20.68 2.76 -8.17
C GLU A 4 19.27 2.89 -7.59
N LEU A 5 18.58 1.77 -7.46
CA LEU A 5 17.24 1.64 -6.92
C LEU A 5 17.14 0.39 -6.02
N ASP A 6 16.05 0.25 -5.28
CA ASP A 6 15.78 -0.87 -4.38
C ASP A 6 16.91 -1.13 -3.36
N ARG A 7 17.45 -0.07 -2.73
CA ARG A 7 18.44 -0.23 -1.65
C ARG A 7 17.76 -0.85 -0.43
N LYS A 8 18.17 -2.06 -0.07
CA LYS A 8 17.68 -2.77 1.11
C LYS A 8 18.81 -3.48 1.84
N LEU A 9 18.65 -3.62 3.15
CA LEU A 9 19.49 -4.49 3.98
C LEU A 9 18.99 -5.93 3.80
N ASP A 10 19.88 -6.85 3.50
CA ASP A 10 19.57 -8.28 3.56
C ASP A 10 19.62 -8.81 5.01
N GLU A 11 19.18 -10.05 5.21
CA GLU A 11 19.12 -10.70 6.52
C GLU A 11 20.50 -10.84 7.21
N ALA A 12 21.60 -10.70 6.45
CA ALA A 12 22.97 -10.73 6.95
C ALA A 12 23.52 -9.31 7.26
N GLY A 13 22.70 -8.27 7.09
CA GLY A 13 23.08 -6.87 7.30
C GLY A 13 23.91 -6.27 6.15
N MET A 14 23.96 -6.93 4.98
CA MET A 14 24.64 -6.39 3.80
C MET A 14 23.67 -5.54 2.96
N PHE A 15 24.21 -4.49 2.33
CA PHE A 15 23.44 -3.65 1.42
C PHE A 15 23.32 -4.33 0.05
N SER A 16 22.08 -4.54 -0.38
CA SER A 16 21.77 -4.91 -1.77
C SER A 16 21.11 -3.74 -2.48
N SER A 17 21.46 -3.52 -3.75
CA SER A 17 20.83 -2.54 -4.62
C SER A 17 20.75 -3.06 -6.05
N LYS A 18 19.75 -2.59 -6.80
CA LYS A 18 19.67 -2.80 -8.25
C LYS A 18 20.29 -1.61 -8.95
N ARG A 19 21.15 -1.88 -9.93
CA ARG A 19 21.81 -0.85 -10.74
C ARG A 19 21.35 -0.97 -12.19
N THR A 20 21.09 0.16 -12.84
CA THR A 20 20.90 0.25 -14.30
C THR A 20 21.84 1.30 -14.86
N ASP A 21 22.50 0.99 -15.99
CA ASP A 21 23.39 1.92 -16.67
C ASP A 21 22.64 2.79 -17.69
N PHE A 22 23.09 4.03 -17.86
CA PHE A 22 22.49 4.96 -18.81
C PHE A 22 23.13 4.84 -20.20
N LYS A 23 22.31 4.68 -21.23
CA LYS A 23 22.77 4.57 -22.63
C LYS A 23 23.39 5.86 -23.19
N ASP A 24 23.08 6.99 -22.57
CA ASP A 24 23.44 8.35 -23.02
C ASP A 24 24.41 9.05 -22.06
N LYS A 25 25.07 8.30 -21.17
CA LYS A 25 25.98 8.86 -20.14
C LYS A 25 25.29 9.88 -19.22
N GLN A 26 24.03 9.64 -18.83
CA GLN A 26 23.25 10.46 -17.89
C GLN A 26 22.80 11.83 -18.42
N VAL A 27 22.89 12.10 -19.71
CA VAL A 27 22.51 13.42 -20.26
C VAL A 27 21.02 13.71 -20.01
N ALA A 28 20.12 12.82 -20.44
CA ALA A 28 18.68 12.99 -20.24
C ALA A 28 18.29 12.97 -18.76
N HIS A 29 18.91 12.09 -17.97
CA HIS A 29 18.69 12.03 -16.52
C HIS A 29 19.05 13.35 -15.84
N THR A 30 20.22 13.91 -16.15
CA THR A 30 20.67 15.19 -15.58
C THR A 30 19.76 16.34 -16.01
N GLN A 31 19.38 16.40 -17.29
CA GLN A 31 18.46 17.42 -17.80
C GLN A 31 17.08 17.35 -17.12
N PHE A 32 16.56 16.15 -16.91
CA PHE A 32 15.30 15.94 -16.20
C PHE A 32 15.39 16.47 -14.77
N TRP A 33 16.42 16.08 -14.00
CA TRP A 33 16.54 16.47 -12.60
C TRP A 33 17.01 17.91 -12.37
N ASN A 34 17.62 18.56 -13.36
CA ASN A 34 17.88 20.00 -13.30
C ASN A 34 16.59 20.84 -13.25
N LYS A 35 15.44 20.25 -13.57
CA LYS A 35 14.14 20.91 -13.54
C LYS A 35 13.37 20.71 -12.22
N TYR A 36 13.78 19.76 -11.38
CA TYR A 36 13.03 19.36 -10.19
C TYR A 36 13.93 19.29 -8.96
N ASP A 37 13.52 19.97 -7.89
CA ASP A 37 14.18 19.86 -6.59
C ASP A 37 13.89 18.50 -5.94
N ARG A 38 14.89 17.92 -5.31
CA ARG A 38 14.80 16.65 -4.59
C ARG A 38 15.28 16.79 -3.13
N PRO A 39 14.61 16.15 -2.14
CA PRO A 39 13.31 15.49 -2.29
C PRO A 39 12.20 16.50 -2.66
N PRO A 40 11.08 16.07 -3.25
CA PRO A 40 9.93 16.94 -3.47
C PRO A 40 9.56 17.66 -2.16
N LYS A 41 8.99 18.87 -2.24
CA LYS A 41 8.52 19.55 -1.03
C LYS A 41 7.49 18.66 -0.31
N GLU A 42 7.54 18.64 1.03
CA GLU A 42 6.68 17.80 1.87
C GLU A 42 5.19 17.97 1.56
N GLU A 43 4.74 19.18 1.20
CA GLU A 43 3.37 19.48 0.78
C GLU A 43 2.86 18.65 -0.42
N TYR A 44 3.77 18.05 -1.21
CA TYR A 44 3.42 17.20 -2.35
C TYR A 44 3.57 15.70 -2.07
N TRP A 45 4.02 15.29 -0.87
CA TRP A 45 4.29 13.88 -0.60
C TRP A 45 3.01 13.05 -0.66
N ASP A 46 1.97 13.47 0.06
CA ASP A 46 0.67 12.80 0.06
C ASP A 46 0.10 12.74 -1.36
N TYR A 47 0.12 13.85 -2.10
CA TYR A 47 -0.32 13.91 -3.49
C TYR A 47 0.44 12.94 -4.42
N ILE A 48 1.74 12.78 -4.22
CA ILE A 48 2.58 11.85 -5.01
C ILE A 48 2.28 10.40 -4.62
N VAL A 49 2.10 10.11 -3.33
CA VAL A 49 1.75 8.77 -2.82
C VAL A 49 0.36 8.36 -3.28
N GLU A 50 -0.62 9.26 -3.17
CA GLU A 50 -2.01 9.09 -3.63
C GLU A 50 -2.12 8.84 -5.13
N ARG A 51 -1.18 9.39 -5.92
CA ARG A 51 -1.14 9.25 -7.39
C ARG A 51 -0.06 8.29 -7.89
N ARG A 52 0.63 7.57 -7.01
CA ARG A 52 1.62 6.56 -7.41
C ARG A 52 0.97 5.53 -8.35
N ASP A 53 -0.28 5.21 -8.10
CA ASP A 53 -1.11 4.35 -8.95
C ASP A 53 -1.24 4.91 -10.38
N LEU A 54 -1.41 6.23 -10.55
CA LEU A 54 -1.47 6.89 -11.86
C LEU A 54 -0.17 6.73 -12.65
N LEU A 55 0.95 6.54 -11.97
CA LEU A 55 2.27 6.30 -12.57
C LEU A 55 2.46 4.83 -13.01
N VAL A 56 1.61 3.92 -12.55
CA VAL A 56 1.61 2.52 -13.01
C VAL A 56 0.87 2.45 -14.35
N PRO A 57 1.50 1.94 -15.42
CA PRO A 57 0.84 1.80 -16.72
C PRO A 57 -0.48 1.01 -16.65
N GLN A 58 -1.47 1.44 -17.42
CA GLN A 58 -2.82 0.87 -17.41
C GLN A 58 -2.84 -0.64 -17.69
N ASP A 59 -1.98 -1.10 -18.60
CA ASP A 59 -1.78 -2.52 -18.95
C ASP A 59 -1.18 -3.34 -17.80
N VAL A 60 -0.47 -2.72 -16.86
CA VAL A 60 0.02 -3.36 -15.64
C VAL A 60 -1.09 -3.44 -14.60
N ARG A 61 -1.94 -2.41 -14.48
CA ARG A 61 -3.12 -2.44 -13.59
C ARG A 61 -4.14 -3.48 -14.02
N GLU A 62 -4.41 -3.58 -15.32
CA GLU A 62 -5.33 -4.57 -15.89
C GLU A 62 -4.80 -6.01 -15.74
N ARG A 63 -3.49 -6.21 -15.89
CA ARG A 63 -2.85 -7.53 -15.67
C ARG A 63 -2.79 -7.93 -14.20
N LYS A 64 -2.57 -6.97 -13.29
CA LYS A 64 -2.54 -7.20 -11.84
C LYS A 64 -3.92 -7.19 -11.18
N GLY A 65 -4.97 -6.74 -11.86
CA GLY A 65 -6.32 -6.60 -11.30
C GLY A 65 -6.47 -5.50 -10.24
N SER A 66 -5.50 -4.58 -10.12
CA SER A 66 -5.48 -3.51 -9.11
C SER A 66 -6.41 -2.36 -9.52
N PHE A 67 -7.70 -2.53 -9.28
CA PHE A 67 -8.70 -1.46 -9.41
C PHE A 67 -9.01 -0.87 -8.04
N PHE A 68 -9.01 0.45 -7.94
CA PHE A 68 -9.39 1.17 -6.73
C PHE A 68 -10.89 1.01 -6.48
N THR A 69 -11.31 0.91 -5.21
CA THR A 69 -12.72 0.99 -4.82
C THR A 69 -13.10 2.45 -4.57
N PRO A 70 -13.88 3.12 -5.44
CA PRO A 70 -14.33 4.49 -5.20
C PRO A 70 -14.98 4.69 -3.83
N GLN A 71 -14.79 5.88 -3.24
CA GLN A 71 -15.29 6.24 -1.92
C GLN A 71 -16.81 6.00 -1.74
N ILE A 72 -17.61 6.27 -2.77
CA ILE A 72 -19.06 6.01 -2.75
C ILE A 72 -19.39 4.54 -2.45
N TRP A 73 -18.57 3.60 -2.91
CA TRP A 73 -18.76 2.18 -2.65
C TRP A 73 -18.24 1.76 -1.27
N VAL A 74 -17.19 2.42 -0.77
CA VAL A 74 -16.72 2.25 0.60
C VAL A 74 -17.83 2.64 1.58
N GLU A 75 -18.39 3.83 1.42
CA GLU A 75 -19.49 4.35 2.25
C GLU A 75 -20.73 3.46 2.17
N LEU A 76 -21.09 3.00 0.96
CA LEU A 76 -22.23 2.09 0.79
C LEU A 76 -22.02 0.74 1.49
N SER A 77 -20.80 0.20 1.45
CA SER A 77 -20.48 -1.08 2.11
C SER A 77 -20.63 -0.98 3.63
N GLN A 78 -20.12 0.08 4.24
CA GLN A 78 -20.22 0.31 5.68
C GLN A 78 -21.66 0.58 6.09
N LYS A 79 -22.43 1.33 5.28
CA LYS A 79 -23.87 1.50 5.49
C LYS A 79 -24.59 0.15 5.53
N TYR A 80 -24.32 -0.75 4.59
CA TYR A 80 -24.95 -2.07 4.59
C TYR A 80 -24.55 -2.93 5.80
N LEU A 81 -23.30 -2.84 6.27
CA LEU A 81 -22.88 -3.49 7.51
C LEU A 81 -23.64 -2.91 8.71
N THR A 82 -23.75 -1.59 8.82
CA THR A 82 -24.54 -0.93 9.87
C THR A 82 -26.03 -1.31 9.82
N ASP A 83 -26.64 -1.34 8.63
CA ASP A 83 -28.05 -1.68 8.44
C ASP A 83 -28.38 -3.13 8.90
N VAL A 84 -27.40 -4.03 8.83
CA VAL A 84 -27.57 -5.47 9.16
C VAL A 84 -27.11 -5.81 10.56
N LEU A 85 -25.98 -5.26 11.01
CA LEU A 85 -25.31 -5.63 12.25
C LEU A 85 -25.52 -4.62 13.39
N GLY A 86 -26.14 -3.47 13.12
CA GLY A 86 -26.32 -2.38 14.09
C GLY A 86 -25.17 -1.37 14.06
N GLU A 87 -25.28 -0.29 14.83
CA GLU A 87 -24.29 0.82 14.81
C GLU A 87 -22.93 0.44 15.43
N ASP A 88 -22.93 -0.47 16.41
CA ASP A 88 -21.74 -0.85 17.19
C ASP A 88 -20.92 -2.00 16.55
N TRP A 89 -21.23 -2.36 15.29
CA TRP A 89 -20.64 -3.53 14.63
C TRP A 89 -19.11 -3.51 14.55
N GLN A 90 -18.47 -2.35 14.50
CA GLN A 90 -17.01 -2.23 14.48
C GLN A 90 -16.36 -2.60 15.82
N ASP A 91 -17.10 -2.51 16.92
CA ASP A 91 -16.63 -2.88 18.26
C ASP A 91 -16.95 -4.33 18.59
N GLU A 92 -18.06 -4.87 18.05
CA GLU A 92 -18.50 -6.24 18.30
C GLU A 92 -17.79 -7.29 17.43
N TYR A 93 -17.30 -6.91 16.25
CA TYR A 93 -16.76 -7.84 15.26
C TYR A 93 -15.36 -7.45 14.78
N TYR A 94 -14.57 -8.47 14.43
CA TYR A 94 -13.36 -8.29 13.65
C TYR A 94 -13.69 -8.09 12.17
N ILE A 95 -13.03 -7.11 11.56
CA ILE A 95 -13.16 -6.76 10.16
C ILE A 95 -11.85 -7.15 9.50
N TRP A 96 -11.90 -8.09 8.56
CA TRP A 96 -10.71 -8.50 7.81
C TRP A 96 -10.94 -8.33 6.31
N ASP A 97 -10.26 -7.35 5.73
CA ASP A 97 -10.16 -7.21 4.28
C ASP A 97 -9.08 -8.14 3.73
N CYS A 98 -9.51 -9.26 3.14
CA CYS A 98 -8.65 -10.33 2.66
C CYS A 98 -7.92 -10.00 1.35
N ALA A 99 -8.37 -8.96 0.62
CA ALA A 99 -7.81 -8.55 -0.66
C ALA A 99 -7.72 -7.01 -0.69
N ALA A 100 -7.12 -6.46 0.37
CA ALA A 100 -7.20 -5.03 0.67
C ALA A 100 -6.59 -4.13 -0.41
N GLY A 101 -5.68 -4.66 -1.23
CA GLY A 101 -4.80 -3.86 -2.06
C GLY A 101 -4.12 -2.82 -1.16
N THR A 102 -4.25 -1.54 -1.49
CA THR A 102 -3.70 -0.44 -0.68
C THR A 102 -4.62 0.06 0.45
N GLY A 103 -5.72 -0.66 0.75
CA GLY A 103 -6.55 -0.44 1.95
C GLY A 103 -7.74 0.51 1.76
N ASN A 104 -8.28 0.67 0.55
CA ASN A 104 -9.30 1.70 0.28
C ASN A 104 -10.66 1.41 0.93
N LEU A 105 -11.05 0.13 1.05
CA LEU A 105 -12.27 -0.26 1.77
C LEU A 105 -12.18 -0.03 3.28
N LEU A 106 -10.97 0.13 3.81
CA LEU A 106 -10.72 0.38 5.24
C LEU A 106 -10.93 1.85 5.62
N ALA A 107 -11.04 2.76 4.64
CA ALA A 107 -11.25 4.17 4.88
C ALA A 107 -12.60 4.41 5.59
N GLY A 108 -12.57 5.13 6.72
CA GLY A 108 -13.77 5.42 7.52
C GLY A 108 -14.04 4.42 8.65
N LEU A 109 -13.31 3.30 8.70
CA LEU A 109 -13.34 2.43 9.89
C LEU A 109 -12.61 3.11 11.05
N THR A 110 -13.24 3.06 12.24
CA THR A 110 -12.84 3.84 13.40
C THR A 110 -12.11 2.98 14.44
N ASN A 111 -12.54 1.74 14.65
CA ASN A 111 -11.90 0.84 15.62
C ASN A 111 -10.74 0.05 14.99
N LYS A 112 -9.57 0.67 14.90
CA LYS A 112 -8.36 0.04 14.32
C LYS A 112 -7.90 -1.25 15.01
N TYR A 113 -8.31 -1.49 16.25
CA TYR A 113 -7.95 -2.73 16.99
C TYR A 113 -8.71 -3.95 16.48
N ASN A 114 -9.82 -3.72 15.77
CA ASN A 114 -10.62 -4.79 15.19
C ASN A 114 -10.43 -4.93 13.67
N VAL A 115 -9.63 -4.07 13.06
CA VAL A 115 -9.41 -4.04 11.61
C VAL A 115 -8.12 -4.76 11.24
N TRP A 116 -8.24 -5.69 10.30
CA TRP A 116 -7.16 -6.49 9.73
C TRP A 116 -7.16 -6.36 8.21
N ALA A 117 -5.98 -6.36 7.61
CA ALA A 117 -5.83 -6.23 6.16
C ALA A 117 -4.78 -7.19 5.64
N SER A 118 -5.14 -7.96 4.63
CA SER A 118 -4.20 -8.78 3.90
C SER A 118 -4.33 -8.61 2.39
N THR A 119 -3.22 -8.86 1.69
CA THR A 119 -3.18 -8.85 0.23
C THR A 119 -2.06 -9.75 -0.26
N LEU A 120 -2.14 -10.15 -1.54
CA LEU A 120 -1.14 -11.02 -2.17
C LEU A 120 0.14 -10.26 -2.53
N ASP A 121 0.05 -8.99 -2.93
CA ASP A 121 1.21 -8.19 -3.38
C ASP A 121 1.90 -7.51 -2.18
N SER A 122 3.17 -7.82 -1.94
CA SER A 122 3.95 -7.22 -0.85
C SER A 122 4.11 -5.70 -1.00
N GLN A 123 4.03 -5.17 -2.23
CA GLN A 123 4.11 -3.71 -2.45
C GLN A 123 2.90 -2.97 -1.91
N ASP A 124 1.73 -3.62 -1.91
CA ASP A 124 0.50 -3.05 -1.37
C ASP A 124 0.56 -3.00 0.16
N VAL A 125 1.12 -4.06 0.78
CA VAL A 125 1.43 -4.11 2.21
C VAL A 125 2.37 -2.97 2.60
N GLU A 126 3.47 -2.76 1.86
CA GLU A 126 4.39 -1.65 2.09
C GLU A 126 3.72 -0.27 2.00
N VAL A 127 2.79 -0.07 1.05
CA VAL A 127 2.02 1.17 0.93
C VAL A 127 1.13 1.40 2.15
N MET A 128 0.45 0.36 2.63
CA MET A 128 -0.39 0.47 3.82
C MET A 128 0.45 0.78 5.07
N HIS A 129 1.62 0.15 5.25
CA HIS A 129 2.55 0.49 6.33
C HIS A 129 3.06 1.93 6.25
N ASP A 130 3.36 2.44 5.06
CA ASP A 130 3.76 3.84 4.88
C ASP A 130 2.62 4.80 5.25
N ARG A 131 1.39 4.50 4.84
CA ARG A 131 0.19 5.25 5.26
C ARG A 131 0.00 5.24 6.77
N ILE A 132 0.23 4.11 7.44
CA ILE A 132 0.18 4.00 8.91
C ILE A 132 1.20 4.92 9.57
N LYS A 133 2.45 4.92 9.09
CA LYS A 133 3.51 5.83 9.57
C LYS A 133 3.14 7.30 9.38
N ASN A 134 2.35 7.61 8.35
CA ASN A 134 1.83 8.93 8.05
C ASN A 134 0.44 9.22 8.67
N GLY A 135 -0.04 8.38 9.61
CA GLY A 135 -1.21 8.68 10.43
C GLY A 135 -2.52 7.99 10.03
N ALA A 136 -2.49 7.01 9.12
CA ALA A 136 -3.66 6.19 8.83
C ALA A 136 -4.14 5.41 10.08
N ASN A 137 -5.45 5.24 10.21
CA ASN A 137 -6.08 4.59 11.36
C ASN A 137 -6.06 3.06 11.26
N LEU A 138 -4.85 2.47 11.20
CA LEU A 138 -4.62 1.03 11.17
C LEU A 138 -3.45 0.68 12.11
N LEU A 139 -3.38 -0.56 12.55
CA LEU A 139 -2.22 -1.07 13.29
C LEU A 139 -1.24 -1.73 12.33
N ASP A 140 0.06 -1.47 12.54
CA ASP A 140 1.12 -2.00 11.68
C ASP A 140 1.08 -3.53 11.64
N ASP A 141 0.98 -4.18 12.80
CA ASP A 141 0.93 -5.64 12.94
C ASP A 141 -0.35 -6.29 12.38
N HIS A 142 -1.36 -5.49 12.01
CA HIS A 142 -2.62 -5.98 11.44
C HIS A 142 -2.63 -5.98 9.91
N VAL A 143 -1.54 -5.49 9.29
CA VAL A 143 -1.36 -5.45 7.85
C VAL A 143 -0.29 -6.45 7.45
N PHE A 144 -0.63 -7.43 6.63
CA PHE A 144 0.30 -8.51 6.28
C PHE A 144 0.05 -9.09 4.90
N GLN A 145 1.07 -9.71 4.32
CA GLN A 145 0.92 -10.47 3.08
C GLN A 145 0.31 -11.84 3.39
N PHE A 146 -0.68 -12.27 2.62
CA PHE A 146 -1.26 -13.62 2.77
C PHE A 146 -1.81 -14.14 1.44
N ASP A 147 -1.38 -15.34 1.05
CA ASP A 147 -1.89 -16.05 -0.13
C ASP A 147 -2.94 -17.10 0.26
N PHE A 148 -4.22 -16.75 0.14
CA PHE A 148 -5.33 -17.65 0.50
C PHE A 148 -5.36 -18.99 -0.25
N LEU A 149 -4.65 -19.13 -1.37
CA LEU A 149 -4.62 -20.37 -2.14
C LEU A 149 -3.48 -21.29 -1.72
N ASN A 150 -2.39 -20.74 -1.19
CA ASN A 150 -1.14 -21.47 -0.98
C ASN A 150 -0.58 -21.39 0.46
N ASP A 151 -0.99 -20.39 1.22
CA ASP A 151 -0.53 -20.19 2.60
C ASP A 151 -1.38 -20.96 3.60
N ASP A 152 -0.69 -21.56 4.56
CA ASP A 152 -1.31 -22.19 5.71
C ASP A 152 -1.71 -21.12 6.75
N PHE A 153 -2.87 -21.29 7.39
CA PHE A 153 -3.37 -20.37 8.40
C PHE A 153 -2.46 -20.21 9.63
N THR A 154 -1.49 -21.10 9.84
CA THR A 154 -0.44 -20.93 10.85
C THR A 154 0.48 -19.73 10.59
N LYS A 155 0.48 -19.19 9.36
CA LYS A 155 1.19 -17.94 9.00
C LYS A 155 0.46 -16.67 9.43
N LEU A 156 -0.79 -16.77 9.89
CA LEU A 156 -1.53 -15.60 10.35
C LEU A 156 -0.86 -14.96 11.59
N PRO A 157 -0.96 -13.63 11.75
CA PRO A 157 -0.54 -12.96 12.97
C PRO A 157 -1.21 -13.59 14.19
N ARG A 158 -0.47 -13.70 15.29
CA ARG A 158 -1.03 -14.20 16.55
C ARG A 158 -1.58 -13.03 17.36
N PRO A 159 -2.73 -13.21 18.03
CA PRO A 159 -3.28 -12.21 18.94
C PRO A 159 -2.37 -11.98 20.16
#